data_AF-A0A3N0GWA4-F1
#
_entry.id   AF-A0A3N0GWA4-F1
#
_cell.length_a   1.000
_cell.length_b   1.000
_cell.length_c   1.000
_cell.angle_alpha   90.00
_cell.angle_beta   90.00
_cell.angle_gamma   90.00
#
_symmetry.space_group_name_H-M   'P 1'
#
loop_
_entity.id
_entity.type
_entity.pdbx_description
1 polymer ?
#
loop_
_entity_poly.entity_id
_entity_poly.type
_entity_poly.pdbx_seq_one_letter_code
_entity_poly.pdbx_strand_id
1 'polypeptide(L)'
;MALRGVVPGDHPGAHRRGDQRQVRLAARPEGERDHRQADPGGYRPRAVPQHPGGADRGGPRRGVLRHRLRLLRQLRLRVAGRSDRRAGRLRLRFVPELSQPRRAPSPPGGGARRAFRARSAGRHDVGVDEETWQRDLDAVVADGLAVHGADVVLAALHAEIDRVTGTPQPAPLVVDVPVLGVDACPTGWVGVLLAPDRPPAVLAAGRIGALVELARESAEVAVVAIDIPIGLPDRGSRLADELARRALPGKGSSVFTTLTRAAYTAESYADGREQNLAATDGLRSASAQAYALRARILDVDEWLRSRPTVAVIEVHPELSFARMAGQPIAARKKDPEGIDARRRTLEHAGLVPPAWYRGSGFGEDDLLDACAVAWTAVRHARREAESLPAEPEVFSDGLPAAIWV
;
A
#
# COMPACT_ATOMS: atom_id res chain seq x y z
N MET A 1 -73.17 27.90 15.03
CA MET A 1 -73.87 28.45 16.21
C MET A 1 -73.03 28.06 17.44
N ALA A 2 -72.63 28.93 18.37
CA ALA A 2 -73.40 29.96 19.12
C ALA A 2 -74.37 29.30 20.12
N LEU A 3 -74.36 29.55 21.43
CA LEU A 3 -73.67 30.61 22.22
C LEU A 3 -73.28 30.18 23.67
N ARG A 4 -72.47 31.05 24.29
CA ARG A 4 -71.89 31.07 25.64
C ARG A 4 -72.86 31.03 26.85
N GLY A 5 -72.29 30.71 28.01
CA GLY A 5 -72.52 31.40 29.30
C GLY A 5 -71.75 30.72 30.47
N VAL A 6 -71.40 31.31 31.63
CA VAL A 6 -71.22 32.69 32.18
C VAL A 6 -70.24 32.55 33.40
N VAL A 7 -69.61 33.63 33.89
CA VAL A 7 -68.61 33.71 35.00
C VAL A 7 -68.74 35.06 35.74
N PRO A 8 -68.18 35.35 36.97
CA PRO A 8 -66.90 34.86 37.57
C PRO A 8 -66.91 34.59 39.11
N GLY A 9 -65.72 34.50 39.73
CA GLY A 9 -65.43 34.62 41.19
C GLY A 9 -64.64 33.43 41.79
N ASP A 10 -63.59 33.56 42.63
CA ASP A 10 -62.83 34.74 43.11
C ASP A 10 -61.35 34.41 43.46
N HIS A 11 -60.54 35.46 43.66
CA HIS A 11 -59.15 35.47 44.19
C HIS A 11 -59.13 36.34 45.48
N PRO A 12 -58.18 36.25 46.46
CA PRO A 12 -56.71 36.32 46.21
C PRO A 12 -55.71 35.74 47.27
N GLY A 13 -54.41 35.76 46.92
CA GLY A 13 -53.26 35.87 47.86
C GLY A 13 -52.67 34.55 48.44
N ALA A 14 -51.40 34.50 48.89
CA ALA A 14 -50.27 35.44 48.75
C ALA A 14 -48.89 34.73 48.94
N HIS A 15 -47.78 35.42 48.64
CA HIS A 15 -46.41 34.89 48.50
C HIS A 15 -45.76 34.20 49.73
N ARG A 16 -44.78 33.32 49.46
CA ARG A 16 -43.40 33.38 50.03
C ARG A 16 -42.35 32.66 49.16
N ARG A 17 -41.06 32.99 49.36
CA ARG A 17 -39.87 32.45 48.63
C ARG A 17 -39.27 31.22 49.34
N GLY A 18 -38.51 30.37 48.64
CA GLY A 18 -37.97 29.11 49.23
C GLY A 18 -36.80 28.36 48.55
N ASP A 19 -35.97 29.03 47.74
CA ASP A 19 -34.62 28.56 47.29
C ASP A 19 -34.49 27.24 46.45
N GLN A 20 -33.25 26.92 46.05
CA GLN A 20 -32.86 25.95 45.02
C GLN A 20 -32.27 24.64 45.60
N ARG A 21 -32.44 23.51 44.88
CA ARG A 21 -31.35 22.54 44.54
C ARG A 21 -31.77 21.36 43.64
N GLN A 22 -30.84 21.00 42.75
CA GLN A 22 -30.61 19.65 42.19
C GLN A 22 -31.79 18.89 41.52
N VAL A 23 -32.07 19.22 40.25
CA VAL A 23 -32.48 18.20 39.26
C VAL A 23 -31.21 17.56 38.69
N ARG A 24 -31.18 16.23 38.54
CA ARG A 24 -30.01 15.50 38.05
C ARG A 24 -29.91 15.60 36.52
N LEU A 25 -28.78 16.07 36.00
CA LEU A 25 -28.42 15.90 34.59
C LEU A 25 -27.87 14.49 34.35
N ALA A 26 -28.21 13.91 33.19
CA ALA A 26 -27.68 12.61 32.76
C ALA A 26 -26.20 12.71 32.36
N ALA A 27 -25.48 11.59 32.45
CA ALA A 27 -24.05 11.54 32.15
C ALA A 27 -23.75 11.77 30.65
N ARG A 28 -22.67 12.50 30.37
CA ARG A 28 -22.06 12.55 29.04
C ARG A 28 -21.29 11.25 28.78
N PRO A 29 -21.22 10.73 27.54
CA PRO A 29 -20.24 9.72 27.19
C PRO A 29 -18.83 10.34 27.22
N GLU A 30 -17.94 9.78 28.03
CA GLU A 30 -16.52 10.10 28.00
C GLU A 30 -15.84 9.39 26.82
N GLY A 31 -14.95 10.07 26.08
CA GLY A 31 -14.30 9.45 24.91
C GLY A 31 -13.27 10.31 24.16
N GLU A 32 -13.32 11.63 24.28
CA GLU A 32 -12.41 12.53 23.57
C GLU A 32 -11.10 12.72 24.36
N ARG A 33 -10.01 12.09 23.90
CA ARG A 33 -8.68 12.21 24.52
C ARG A 33 -7.82 13.19 23.73
N ASP A 34 -7.60 14.37 24.31
CA ASP A 34 -6.71 15.40 23.77
C ASP A 34 -5.25 14.90 23.66
N HIS A 35 -4.64 15.07 22.49
CA HIS A 35 -3.29 14.63 22.15
C HIS A 35 -2.47 15.72 21.45
N ARG A 36 -2.16 16.77 22.24
CA ARG A 36 -0.98 17.64 22.16
C ARG A 36 -0.86 18.57 20.94
N GLN A 37 -0.51 19.81 21.27
CA GLN A 37 -0.12 20.88 20.37
C GLN A 37 0.91 20.43 19.31
N ALA A 38 0.62 20.74 18.04
CA ALA A 38 1.61 20.84 16.97
C ALA A 38 1.47 22.23 16.34
N ASP A 39 2.60 22.92 16.17
CA ASP A 39 2.68 24.32 15.74
C ASP A 39 2.39 24.46 14.23
N PRO A 40 1.48 25.34 13.77
CA PRO A 40 1.12 25.46 12.35
C PRO A 40 2.23 26.14 11.52
N GLY A 41 3.25 25.36 11.14
CA GLY A 41 4.35 25.79 10.28
C GLY A 41 3.87 26.31 8.91
N GLY A 42 3.98 27.62 8.71
CA GLY A 42 3.44 28.31 7.53
C GLY A 42 4.16 28.00 6.22
N TYR A 43 3.38 27.77 5.16
CA TYR A 43 3.87 27.54 3.80
C TYR A 43 4.46 28.83 3.18
N ARG A 44 5.65 28.75 2.59
CA ARG A 44 6.21 29.82 1.72
C ARG A 44 6.94 29.21 0.52
N PRO A 45 6.62 29.59 -0.73
CA PRO A 45 7.36 29.13 -1.89
C PRO A 45 8.72 29.85 -1.98
N ARG A 46 9.78 29.11 -2.33
CA ARG A 46 11.06 29.66 -2.82
C ARG A 46 11.56 28.83 -3.99
N ALA A 47 12.21 29.50 -4.94
CA ALA A 47 12.64 28.92 -6.21
C ALA A 47 13.78 27.90 -6.04
N VAL A 48 13.83 26.94 -6.96
CA VAL A 48 14.85 25.87 -7.01
C VAL A 48 16.13 26.39 -7.66
N PRO A 49 17.30 26.33 -7.00
CA PRO A 49 18.59 26.50 -7.66
C PRO A 49 18.99 25.20 -8.34
N GLN A 50 19.30 25.25 -9.64
CA GLN A 50 20.09 24.19 -10.28
C GLN A 50 21.56 24.39 -9.96
N HIS A 51 22.29 23.36 -9.52
CA HIS A 51 23.72 23.15 -9.82
C HIS A 51 24.16 21.71 -9.46
N PRO A 52 25.28 21.20 -10.03
CA PRO A 52 25.56 19.76 -10.10
C PRO A 52 26.60 19.25 -9.10
N GLY A 53 26.60 17.93 -8.91
CA GLY A 53 27.83 17.13 -8.74
C GLY A 53 28.54 17.19 -7.39
N GLY A 54 28.06 16.42 -6.41
CA GLY A 54 28.80 16.06 -5.20
C GLY A 54 28.39 14.66 -4.74
N ALA A 55 29.36 13.78 -4.46
CA ALA A 55 29.10 12.42 -4.01
C ALA A 55 29.15 12.34 -2.48
N ASP A 56 28.13 11.74 -1.86
CA ASP A 56 28.12 11.45 -0.42
C ASP A 56 27.88 9.95 -0.16
N ARG A 57 28.25 9.49 1.05
CA ARG A 57 28.53 8.07 1.34
C ARG A 57 27.62 7.48 2.41
N GLY A 58 27.20 6.24 2.18
CA GLY A 58 26.78 5.31 3.24
C GLY A 58 25.27 5.25 3.50
N GLY A 59 24.70 4.06 3.31
CA GLY A 59 23.31 3.74 3.63
C GLY A 59 23.03 2.28 3.23
N PRO A 60 22.56 1.40 4.13
CA PRO A 60 22.56 -0.03 3.90
C PRO A 60 21.55 -0.47 2.83
N ARG A 61 22.01 -1.35 1.92
CA ARG A 61 21.17 -1.94 0.89
C ARG A 61 20.44 -3.16 1.45
N ARG A 62 19.10 -3.15 1.36
CA ARG A 62 18.22 -4.30 1.63
C ARG A 62 17.07 -4.26 0.61
N GLY A 63 16.93 -5.28 -0.24
CA GLY A 63 15.73 -5.41 -1.08
C GLY A 63 15.78 -6.34 -2.30
N VAL A 64 16.91 -6.98 -2.66
CA VAL A 64 17.03 -7.68 -3.97
C VAL A 64 16.89 -9.21 -3.88
N LEU A 65 16.56 -9.72 -2.69
CA LEU A 65 16.63 -11.15 -2.33
C LEU A 65 15.62 -12.10 -3.02
N ARG A 66 14.54 -11.61 -3.66
CA ARG A 66 13.59 -12.48 -4.39
C ARG A 66 13.75 -12.49 -5.92
N HIS A 67 14.38 -11.46 -6.52
CA HIS A 67 14.45 -11.36 -7.99
C HIS A 67 15.67 -12.10 -8.57
N ARG A 68 16.84 -12.05 -7.92
CA ARG A 68 18.06 -12.71 -8.44
C ARG A 68 17.94 -14.23 -8.54
N LEU A 69 17.22 -14.87 -7.61
CA LEU A 69 16.90 -16.30 -7.70
C LEU A 69 16.00 -16.65 -8.91
N ARG A 70 15.13 -15.72 -9.37
CA ARG A 70 14.34 -15.92 -10.60
C ARG A 70 15.18 -15.77 -11.88
N LEU A 71 16.25 -14.97 -11.88
CA LEU A 71 17.17 -14.85 -13.03
C LEU A 71 17.98 -16.14 -13.27
N LEU A 72 18.30 -16.91 -12.21
CA LEU A 72 18.96 -18.22 -12.36
C LEU A 72 18.15 -19.21 -13.21
N ARG A 73 16.81 -19.08 -13.25
CA ARG A 73 15.93 -19.91 -14.11
C ARG A 73 16.16 -19.73 -15.62
N GLN A 74 16.79 -18.62 -16.04
CA GLN A 74 17.14 -18.36 -17.44
C GLN A 74 18.56 -18.85 -17.80
N LEU A 75 19.47 -18.96 -16.82
CA LEU A 75 20.82 -19.51 -17.02
C LEU A 75 20.80 -21.05 -17.03
N ARG A 76 20.22 -21.63 -18.09
CA ARG A 76 20.45 -23.04 -18.46
C ARG A 76 21.93 -23.23 -18.80
N LEU A 77 22.74 -23.60 -17.80
CA LEU A 77 24.14 -23.98 -17.96
C LEU A 77 24.24 -25.22 -18.87
N ARG A 78 24.44 -24.97 -20.16
CA ARG A 78 24.63 -26.02 -21.18
C ARG A 78 25.98 -26.70 -20.98
N VAL A 79 26.01 -27.77 -20.19
CA VAL A 79 27.12 -28.74 -20.21
C VAL A 79 27.04 -29.51 -21.54
N ALA A 80 27.70 -28.98 -22.56
CA ALA A 80 27.81 -29.61 -23.87
C ALA A 80 28.79 -30.80 -23.80
N GLY A 81 28.27 -32.00 -23.57
CA GLY A 81 29.10 -33.19 -23.44
C GLY A 81 29.52 -33.80 -24.77
N ARG A 82 30.84 -33.78 -25.08
CA ARG A 82 31.50 -34.94 -25.70
C ARG A 82 33.04 -34.92 -25.62
N SER A 83 33.56 -35.99 -25.03
CA SER A 83 34.78 -36.75 -25.41
C SER A 83 36.08 -36.02 -25.84
N ASP A 84 37.07 -36.17 -24.95
CA ASP A 84 38.42 -36.70 -25.22
C ASP A 84 39.65 -35.74 -25.22
N ARG A 85 40.74 -36.27 -24.64
CA ARG A 85 42.17 -35.87 -24.65
C ARG A 85 42.65 -34.50 -24.12
N ARG A 86 43.37 -34.64 -22.99
CA ARG A 86 44.55 -33.89 -22.51
C ARG A 86 44.33 -32.52 -21.83
N ALA A 87 45.24 -32.22 -20.91
CA ALA A 87 45.16 -31.10 -19.99
C ALA A 87 45.59 -29.76 -20.61
N GLY A 88 44.76 -28.73 -20.43
CA GLY A 88 45.07 -27.34 -20.74
C GLY A 88 44.65 -26.42 -19.58
N ARG A 89 45.52 -25.50 -19.17
CA ARG A 89 45.24 -24.57 -18.06
C ARG A 89 44.20 -23.51 -18.47
N LEU A 90 42.99 -23.57 -17.91
CA LEU A 90 42.06 -22.45 -17.92
C LEU A 90 42.59 -21.33 -17.00
N ARG A 91 43.10 -20.25 -17.62
CA ARG A 91 43.50 -19.03 -16.90
C ARG A 91 42.29 -18.13 -16.69
N LEU A 92 41.84 -17.97 -15.45
CA LEU A 92 41.03 -16.80 -15.09
C LEU A 92 41.92 -15.55 -15.14
N ARG A 93 41.56 -14.58 -15.97
CA ARG A 93 42.24 -13.27 -16.01
C ARG A 93 41.63 -12.34 -14.96
N PHE A 94 42.35 -12.14 -13.87
CA PHE A 94 42.16 -10.98 -13.00
C PHE A 94 43.10 -9.85 -13.45
N VAL A 95 42.76 -8.60 -13.12
CA VAL A 95 43.59 -7.39 -13.38
C VAL A 95 43.66 -6.60 -12.05
N PRO A 96 44.83 -6.07 -11.65
CA PRO A 96 45.10 -5.58 -10.28
C PRO A 96 44.87 -4.05 -10.17
N GLU A 97 45.29 -3.29 -9.15
CA GLU A 97 46.11 -3.47 -7.92
C GLU A 97 45.55 -2.48 -6.84
N LEU A 98 45.84 -2.44 -5.52
CA LEU A 98 46.95 -2.84 -4.64
C LEU A 98 46.39 -3.62 -3.40
N SER A 99 47.08 -4.02 -2.32
CA SER A 99 48.41 -3.70 -1.76
C SER A 99 49.09 -4.95 -1.13
N GLN A 100 50.38 -4.82 -0.78
CA GLN A 100 51.27 -5.96 -0.48
C GLN A 100 51.06 -6.66 0.89
N PRO A 101 51.46 -7.95 1.03
CA PRO A 101 51.08 -8.80 2.15
C PRO A 101 52.07 -8.80 3.34
N ARG A 102 51.63 -9.35 4.48
CA ARG A 102 52.51 -9.86 5.55
C ARG A 102 52.27 -11.36 5.78
N ARG A 103 53.32 -12.05 6.26
CA ARG A 103 53.42 -13.53 6.32
C ARG A 103 52.46 -14.16 7.35
N ALA A 104 51.97 -15.34 7.04
CA ALA A 104 51.32 -16.25 7.99
C ALA A 104 52.35 -17.17 8.71
N PRO A 105 52.05 -17.63 9.95
CA PRO A 105 52.65 -18.81 10.54
C PRO A 105 51.80 -20.07 10.28
N SER A 106 52.45 -21.24 10.30
CA SER A 106 51.84 -22.57 10.08
C SER A 106 51.33 -23.20 11.41
N PRO A 107 50.55 -24.31 11.38
CA PRO A 107 49.66 -24.67 12.48
C PRO A 107 50.21 -25.73 13.46
N PRO A 108 49.57 -25.90 14.63
CA PRO A 108 49.50 -27.18 15.33
C PRO A 108 48.28 -28.00 14.87
N GLY A 109 48.46 -29.31 14.66
CA GLY A 109 47.36 -30.25 14.45
C GLY A 109 46.75 -30.74 15.77
N GLY A 110 45.48 -31.17 15.72
CA GLY A 110 44.80 -31.75 16.89
C GLY A 110 43.31 -32.00 16.59
N GLY A 111 42.94 -33.25 16.33
CA GLY A 111 41.59 -33.60 15.90
C GLY A 111 40.57 -33.58 17.05
N ALA A 112 39.47 -32.84 16.88
CA ALA A 112 38.29 -32.95 17.74
C ALA A 112 37.01 -32.91 16.89
N ARG A 113 36.28 -34.03 16.82
CA ARG A 113 34.96 -34.10 16.19
C ARG A 113 33.93 -33.32 17.03
N ARG A 114 33.77 -32.01 16.78
CA ARG A 114 32.66 -31.24 17.35
C ARG A 114 31.37 -31.53 16.58
N ALA A 115 30.52 -32.37 17.16
CA ALA A 115 29.14 -32.53 16.68
C ALA A 115 28.40 -31.19 16.81
N PHE A 116 27.88 -30.69 15.69
CA PHE A 116 27.20 -29.40 15.64
C PHE A 116 25.78 -29.54 16.22
N ARG A 117 25.64 -29.35 17.54
CA ARG A 117 24.31 -29.16 18.14
C ARG A 117 23.73 -27.85 17.62
N ALA A 118 22.75 -27.94 16.73
CA ALA A 118 21.91 -26.82 16.35
C ALA A 118 21.34 -26.18 17.63
N ARG A 119 21.64 -24.89 17.86
CA ARG A 119 21.01 -24.13 18.94
C ARG A 119 19.62 -23.74 18.47
N SER A 120 18.59 -24.21 19.18
CA SER A 120 17.24 -23.68 19.03
C SER A 120 17.23 -22.21 19.48
N ALA A 121 17.40 -21.29 18.53
CA ALA A 121 17.25 -19.87 18.79
C ALA A 121 15.78 -19.57 19.14
N GLY A 122 15.55 -18.87 20.25
CA GLY A 122 14.21 -18.38 20.60
C GLY A 122 13.73 -17.36 19.56
N ARG A 123 12.41 -17.30 19.36
CA ARG A 123 11.79 -16.39 18.37
C ARG A 123 11.97 -14.91 18.78
N HIS A 124 13.01 -14.28 18.26
CA HIS A 124 13.11 -12.83 18.15
C HIS A 124 13.43 -12.49 16.70
N ASP A 125 12.41 -12.06 15.96
CA ASP A 125 12.48 -11.83 14.51
C ASP A 125 13.13 -10.46 14.21
N VAL A 126 14.45 -10.39 14.40
CA VAL A 126 15.28 -9.26 14.00
C VAL A 126 15.79 -9.54 12.60
N GLY A 127 15.04 -9.08 11.60
CA GLY A 127 15.32 -9.37 10.19
C GLY A 127 16.78 -9.06 9.79
N VAL A 128 17.49 -10.10 9.34
CA VAL A 128 18.90 -10.05 8.91
C VAL A 128 19.02 -9.21 7.63
N ASP A 129 20.07 -8.39 7.48
CA ASP A 129 20.34 -7.68 6.22
C ASP A 129 20.83 -8.63 5.13
N GLU A 130 20.63 -8.21 3.88
CA GLU A 130 21.20 -8.81 2.68
C GLU A 130 22.73 -9.00 2.81
N GLU A 131 23.44 -8.07 3.47
CA GLU A 131 24.90 -8.14 3.69
C GLU A 131 25.32 -9.08 4.83
N THR A 132 24.55 -9.24 5.92
CA THR A 132 24.81 -10.26 6.95
C THR A 132 24.39 -11.64 6.46
N TRP A 133 23.21 -11.77 5.86
CA TRP A 133 22.71 -13.03 5.30
C TRP A 133 23.61 -13.58 4.20
N GLN A 134 24.14 -12.73 3.32
CA GLN A 134 25.11 -13.18 2.30
C GLN A 134 26.42 -13.65 2.95
N ARG A 135 26.93 -12.97 4.00
CA ARG A 135 28.13 -13.42 4.73
C ARG A 135 27.90 -14.74 5.47
N ASP A 136 26.73 -14.94 6.06
CA ASP A 136 26.35 -16.19 6.72
C ASP A 136 26.24 -17.34 5.70
N LEU A 137 25.65 -17.07 4.52
CA LEU A 137 25.59 -18.03 3.41
C LEU A 137 26.98 -18.34 2.85
N ASP A 138 27.81 -17.33 2.60
CA ASP A 138 29.18 -17.49 2.10
C ASP A 138 30.03 -18.31 3.09
N ALA A 139 29.85 -18.11 4.40
CA ALA A 139 30.50 -18.90 5.44
C ALA A 139 30.02 -20.36 5.45
N VAL A 140 28.70 -20.61 5.40
CA VAL A 140 28.13 -21.97 5.31
C VAL A 140 28.59 -22.71 4.05
N VAL A 141 28.68 -22.00 2.92
CA VAL A 141 29.21 -22.56 1.65
C VAL A 141 30.71 -22.81 1.76
N ALA A 142 31.50 -21.93 2.37
CA ALA A 142 32.94 -22.12 2.55
C ALA A 142 33.26 -23.31 3.48
N ASP A 143 32.60 -23.41 4.63
CA ASP A 143 32.72 -24.56 5.55
C ASP A 143 32.27 -25.85 4.85
N GLY A 144 31.15 -25.81 4.12
CA GLY A 144 30.66 -26.93 3.32
C GLY A 144 31.69 -27.40 2.28
N LEU A 145 32.31 -26.47 1.54
CA LEU A 145 33.32 -26.79 0.52
C LEU A 145 34.59 -27.37 1.15
N ALA A 146 35.01 -26.87 2.31
CA ALA A 146 36.18 -27.35 3.04
C ALA A 146 35.99 -28.76 3.65
N VAL A 147 34.77 -29.13 4.02
CA VAL A 147 34.47 -30.41 4.70
C VAL A 147 33.92 -31.49 3.76
N HIS A 148 33.13 -31.11 2.75
CA HIS A 148 32.36 -32.04 1.91
C HIS A 148 32.71 -32.00 0.41
N GLY A 149 33.44 -30.97 -0.05
CA GLY A 149 33.82 -30.82 -1.45
C GLY A 149 32.70 -30.28 -2.36
N ALA A 150 33.08 -29.89 -3.57
CA ALA A 150 32.24 -29.10 -4.47
C ALA A 150 30.93 -29.80 -4.88
N ASP A 151 30.99 -31.07 -5.28
CA ASP A 151 29.82 -31.78 -5.83
C ASP A 151 28.71 -31.98 -4.79
N VAL A 152 29.07 -32.25 -3.53
CA VAL A 152 28.13 -32.43 -2.42
C VAL A 152 27.46 -31.11 -2.04
N VAL A 153 28.24 -30.03 -1.95
CA VAL A 153 27.70 -28.68 -1.66
C VAL A 153 26.79 -28.21 -2.80
N LEU A 154 27.20 -28.43 -4.06
CA LEU A 154 26.40 -28.05 -5.23
C LEU A 154 25.09 -28.84 -5.30
N ALA A 155 25.10 -30.14 -4.99
CA ALA A 155 23.89 -30.95 -4.90
C ALA A 155 22.95 -30.47 -3.77
N ALA A 156 23.50 -30.13 -2.59
CA ALA A 156 22.71 -29.59 -1.48
C ALA A 156 22.09 -28.22 -1.81
N LEU A 157 22.85 -27.32 -2.45
CA LEU A 157 22.36 -26.01 -2.90
C LEU A 157 21.27 -26.16 -3.97
N HIS A 158 21.41 -27.07 -4.93
CA HIS A 158 20.33 -27.36 -5.89
C HIS A 158 19.08 -27.89 -5.17
N ALA A 159 19.20 -28.83 -4.24
CA ALA A 159 18.06 -29.34 -3.47
C ALA A 159 17.37 -28.30 -2.57
N GLU A 160 18.08 -27.24 -2.18
CA GLU A 160 17.50 -26.09 -1.47
C GLU A 160 16.79 -25.13 -2.45
N ILE A 161 17.42 -24.82 -3.59
CA ILE A 161 16.82 -24.02 -4.68
C ILE A 161 15.55 -24.70 -5.20
N ASP A 162 15.55 -26.02 -5.39
CA ASP A 162 14.38 -26.79 -5.85
C ASP A 162 13.27 -26.82 -4.78
N ARG A 163 13.60 -26.78 -3.49
CA ARG A 163 12.60 -26.65 -2.41
C ARG A 163 11.95 -25.26 -2.42
N VAL A 164 12.77 -24.22 -2.54
CA VAL A 164 12.34 -22.81 -2.56
C VAL A 164 11.58 -22.46 -3.85
N THR A 165 11.90 -23.08 -4.98
CA THR A 165 11.28 -22.79 -6.30
C THR A 165 10.26 -23.81 -6.77
N GLY A 166 10.24 -25.01 -6.18
CA GLY A 166 9.26 -26.09 -6.39
C GLY A 166 8.12 -26.11 -5.36
N THR A 167 8.16 -25.23 -4.35
CA THR A 167 6.96 -24.87 -3.59
C THR A 167 5.89 -24.39 -4.58
N PRO A 168 4.66 -24.95 -4.60
CA PRO A 168 3.66 -24.61 -5.61
C PRO A 168 3.39 -23.09 -5.63
N GLN A 169 3.76 -22.44 -6.73
CA GLN A 169 3.40 -21.04 -6.90
C GLN A 169 1.90 -20.97 -7.22
N PRO A 170 1.15 -20.04 -6.60
CA PRO A 170 -0.24 -19.78 -6.96
C PRO A 170 -0.32 -19.45 -8.45
N ALA A 171 -1.44 -19.82 -9.07
CA ALA A 171 -1.67 -19.53 -10.49
C ALA A 171 -1.53 -18.02 -10.74
N PRO A 172 -0.80 -17.57 -11.78
CA PRO A 172 -0.69 -16.16 -12.10
C PRO A 172 -2.07 -15.52 -12.31
N LEU A 173 -2.20 -14.25 -11.91
CA LEU A 173 -3.41 -13.48 -12.17
C LEU A 173 -3.65 -13.42 -13.69
N VAL A 174 -4.75 -13.97 -14.16
CA VAL A 174 -5.14 -13.94 -15.57
C VAL A 174 -5.69 -12.56 -15.90
N VAL A 175 -5.01 -11.86 -16.80
CA VAL A 175 -5.29 -10.48 -17.24
C VAL A 175 -5.64 -10.53 -18.72
N ASP A 176 -6.93 -10.41 -19.04
CA ASP A 176 -7.45 -10.55 -20.42
C ASP A 176 -7.33 -9.26 -21.24
N VAL A 177 -7.37 -8.10 -20.57
CA VAL A 177 -7.22 -6.76 -21.15
C VAL A 177 -6.34 -5.88 -20.26
N PRO A 178 -5.67 -4.84 -20.79
CA PRO A 178 -4.83 -3.97 -19.97
C PRO A 178 -5.63 -3.15 -18.97
N VAL A 179 -5.18 -3.12 -17.72
CA VAL A 179 -5.81 -2.35 -16.62
C VAL A 179 -4.75 -1.64 -15.77
N LEU A 180 -5.11 -0.48 -15.22
CA LEU A 180 -4.24 0.33 -14.38
C LEU A 180 -4.86 0.45 -13.00
N GLY A 181 -4.16 -0.01 -11.95
CA GLY A 181 -4.49 0.33 -10.57
C GLY A 181 -3.66 1.50 -10.06
N VAL A 182 -4.26 2.41 -9.30
CA VAL A 182 -3.65 3.69 -8.91
C VAL A 182 -3.85 4.00 -7.43
N ASP A 183 -2.79 4.48 -6.76
CA ASP A 183 -2.84 5.07 -5.41
C ASP A 183 -2.17 6.46 -5.38
N ALA A 184 -2.60 7.30 -4.45
CA ALA A 184 -2.13 8.66 -4.22
C ALA A 184 -0.84 8.68 -3.39
N CYS A 185 0.26 9.15 -3.98
CA CYS A 185 1.57 9.20 -3.34
C CYS A 185 2.04 10.66 -3.08
N PRO A 186 3.13 10.89 -2.33
CA PRO A 186 3.63 12.24 -2.04
C PRO A 186 3.96 13.07 -3.27
N THR A 187 4.52 12.47 -4.33
CA THR A 187 4.89 13.16 -5.58
C THR A 187 3.76 13.31 -6.59
N GLY A 188 2.64 12.61 -6.41
CA GLY A 188 1.56 12.56 -7.38
C GLY A 188 0.71 11.31 -7.20
N TRP A 189 0.76 10.44 -8.19
CA TRP A 189 0.11 9.14 -8.23
C TRP A 189 1.13 8.07 -8.59
N VAL A 190 1.00 6.88 -8.01
CA VAL A 190 1.68 5.65 -8.44
C VAL A 190 0.68 4.74 -9.13
N GLY A 191 1.05 4.23 -10.30
CA GLY A 191 0.22 3.34 -11.12
C GLY A 191 0.88 1.99 -11.33
N VAL A 192 0.11 0.92 -11.23
CA VAL A 192 0.51 -0.45 -11.58
C VAL A 192 -0.29 -0.88 -12.80
N LEU A 193 0.37 -0.86 -13.96
CA LEU A 193 -0.18 -1.31 -15.23
C LEU A 193 0.00 -2.82 -15.34
N LEU A 194 -1.12 -3.52 -15.46
CA LEU A 194 -1.21 -4.94 -15.79
C LEU A 194 -1.66 -5.09 -17.25
N ALA A 195 -1.06 -6.01 -17.99
CA ALA A 195 -1.44 -6.28 -19.38
C ALA A 195 -1.20 -7.77 -19.71
N PRO A 196 -1.92 -8.33 -20.71
CA PRO A 196 -1.74 -9.71 -21.16
C PRO A 196 -0.27 -10.03 -21.46
N ASP A 197 0.18 -11.20 -20.99
CA ASP A 197 1.53 -11.78 -21.16
C ASP A 197 2.73 -10.87 -20.78
N ARG A 198 2.49 -9.80 -20.03
CA ARG A 198 3.52 -8.82 -19.62
C ARG A 198 3.68 -8.76 -18.09
N PRO A 199 4.91 -8.54 -17.59
CA PRO A 199 5.12 -8.29 -16.16
C PRO A 199 4.48 -6.95 -15.75
N PRO A 200 4.05 -6.78 -14.49
CA PRO A 200 3.53 -5.52 -13.99
C PRO A 200 4.53 -4.37 -14.20
N ALA A 201 4.08 -3.28 -14.84
CA ALA A 201 4.86 -2.07 -15.02
C ALA A 201 4.44 -1.02 -13.98
N VAL A 202 5.42 -0.36 -13.35
CA VAL A 202 5.15 0.72 -12.38
C VAL A 202 5.39 2.06 -13.04
N LEU A 203 4.38 2.93 -12.95
CA LEU A 203 4.34 4.26 -13.51
C LEU A 203 4.16 5.29 -12.38
N ALA A 204 4.59 6.53 -12.58
CA ALA A 204 4.32 7.61 -11.64
C ALA A 204 4.20 8.95 -12.38
N ALA A 205 3.25 9.79 -11.97
CA ALA A 205 3.05 11.12 -12.54
C ALA A 205 2.41 12.07 -11.52
N GLY A 206 2.66 13.38 -11.67
CA GLY A 206 2.13 14.41 -10.76
C GLY A 206 0.61 14.58 -10.78
N ARG A 207 -0.05 14.10 -11.84
CA ARG A 207 -1.51 14.19 -12.06
C ARG A 207 -2.06 12.92 -12.70
N ILE A 208 -3.32 12.58 -12.41
CA ILE A 208 -3.97 11.33 -12.83
C ILE A 208 -4.04 11.19 -14.35
N GLY A 209 -4.46 12.25 -15.05
CA GLY A 209 -4.56 12.24 -16.52
C GLY A 209 -3.21 11.98 -17.19
N ALA A 210 -2.12 12.52 -16.63
CA ALA A 210 -0.78 12.24 -17.11
C ALA A 210 -0.36 10.78 -16.84
N LEU A 211 -0.71 10.20 -15.68
CA LEU A 211 -0.44 8.79 -15.38
C LEU A 211 -1.15 7.85 -16.36
N VAL A 212 -2.40 8.17 -16.71
CA VAL A 212 -3.21 7.36 -17.64
C VAL A 212 -2.70 7.47 -19.07
N GLU A 213 -2.25 8.64 -19.52
CA GLU A 213 -1.60 8.75 -20.85
C GLU A 213 -0.23 8.03 -20.89
N LEU A 214 0.59 8.09 -19.83
CA LEU A 214 1.81 7.27 -19.72
C LEU A 214 1.51 5.76 -19.77
N ALA A 215 0.36 5.32 -19.25
CA ALA A 215 -0.07 3.93 -19.37
C ALA A 215 -0.51 3.58 -20.80
N ARG A 216 -1.18 4.51 -21.49
CA ARG A 216 -1.62 4.40 -22.88
C ARG A 216 -0.49 4.33 -23.89
N GLU A 217 0.65 4.96 -23.61
CA GLU A 217 1.90 4.76 -24.38
C GLU A 217 2.36 3.28 -24.40
N SER A 218 1.99 2.50 -23.37
CA SER A 218 2.41 1.09 -23.22
C SER A 218 1.34 0.07 -23.62
N ALA A 219 0.05 0.37 -23.37
CA ALA A 219 -1.08 -0.49 -23.71
C ALA A 219 -2.41 0.27 -23.69
N GLU A 220 -3.38 -0.14 -24.52
CA GLU A 220 -4.74 0.41 -24.49
C GLU A 220 -5.46 -0.02 -23.19
N VAL A 221 -5.47 0.87 -22.20
CA VAL A 221 -6.06 0.62 -20.88
C VAL A 221 -7.59 0.61 -20.97
N ALA A 222 -8.20 -0.52 -20.61
CA ALA A 222 -9.64 -0.73 -20.60
C ALA A 222 -10.32 -0.30 -19.29
N VAL A 223 -9.62 -0.44 -18.15
CA VAL A 223 -10.09 -0.03 -16.82
C VAL A 223 -8.98 0.69 -16.05
N VAL A 224 -9.29 1.85 -15.48
CA VAL A 224 -8.49 2.54 -14.47
C VAL A 224 -9.21 2.44 -13.13
N ALA A 225 -8.58 1.83 -12.12
CA ALA A 225 -9.06 1.80 -10.75
C ALA A 225 -8.20 2.71 -9.87
N ILE A 226 -8.82 3.45 -8.94
CA ILE A 226 -8.15 4.46 -8.11
C ILE A 226 -8.64 4.38 -6.66
N ASP A 227 -7.74 4.47 -5.67
CA ASP A 227 -8.11 4.75 -4.27
C ASP A 227 -8.38 6.25 -4.06
N ILE A 228 -9.54 6.70 -4.53
CA ILE A 228 -10.02 8.08 -4.37
C ILE A 228 -11.55 8.10 -4.46
N PRO A 229 -12.27 8.94 -3.67
CA PRO A 229 -13.72 9.09 -3.80
C PRO A 229 -14.14 9.57 -5.20
N ILE A 230 -15.03 8.80 -5.83
CA ILE A 230 -15.78 9.18 -7.03
C ILE A 230 -17.26 9.35 -6.64
N GLY A 231 -17.95 10.33 -7.26
CA GLY A 231 -19.29 10.76 -6.87
C GLY A 231 -19.28 11.49 -5.53
N LEU A 232 -19.07 12.81 -5.55
CA LEU A 232 -18.93 13.62 -4.33
C LEU A 232 -20.30 14.15 -3.89
N PRO A 233 -20.74 13.86 -2.65
CA PRO A 233 -22.08 14.21 -2.20
C PRO A 233 -22.30 15.72 -2.11
N ASP A 234 -23.49 16.18 -2.49
CA ASP A 234 -23.92 17.57 -2.27
C ASP A 234 -24.24 17.83 -0.79
N ARG A 235 -24.76 16.81 -0.10
CA ARG A 235 -25.19 16.82 1.31
C ARG A 235 -24.98 15.46 1.96
N GLY A 236 -24.92 15.43 3.29
CA GLY A 236 -24.87 14.19 4.07
C GLY A 236 -23.58 13.39 3.86
N SER A 237 -23.70 12.08 3.70
CA SER A 237 -22.59 11.19 3.36
C SER A 237 -23.06 10.08 2.44
N ARG A 238 -22.20 9.68 1.51
CA ARG A 238 -22.46 8.60 0.56
C ARG A 238 -22.60 7.22 1.22
N LEU A 239 -23.53 6.42 0.71
CA LEU A 239 -23.78 5.03 1.10
C LEU A 239 -22.57 4.12 0.82
N ALA A 240 -21.75 4.46 -0.19
CA ALA A 240 -20.51 3.75 -0.53
C ALA A 240 -19.53 3.67 0.65
N ASP A 241 -19.21 4.81 1.29
CA ASP A 241 -18.36 4.87 2.49
C ASP A 241 -18.93 3.95 3.59
N GLU A 242 -20.25 3.99 3.80
CA GLU A 242 -20.85 3.24 4.89
C GLU A 242 -20.89 1.72 4.64
N LEU A 243 -21.11 1.29 3.40
CA LEU A 243 -21.04 -0.12 3.03
C LEU A 243 -19.59 -0.64 3.09
N ALA A 244 -18.61 0.13 2.61
CA ALA A 244 -17.20 -0.20 2.75
C ALA A 244 -16.78 -0.32 4.22
N ARG A 245 -17.25 0.60 5.09
CA ARG A 245 -17.05 0.51 6.54
C ARG A 245 -17.63 -0.77 7.15
N ARG A 246 -18.85 -1.15 6.74
CA ARG A 246 -19.53 -2.37 7.21
C ARG A 246 -18.85 -3.65 6.70
N ALA A 247 -18.27 -3.63 5.50
CA ALA A 247 -17.51 -4.73 4.91
C ALA A 247 -16.09 -4.91 5.50
N LEU A 248 -15.59 -3.97 6.31
CA LEU A 248 -14.30 -4.05 7.02
C LEU A 248 -14.48 -4.15 8.54
N PRO A 249 -14.98 -5.28 9.09
CA PRO A 249 -15.12 -5.46 10.54
C PRO A 249 -13.76 -5.30 11.25
N GLY A 250 -13.72 -4.48 12.31
CA GLY A 250 -12.48 -4.12 13.02
C GLY A 250 -11.52 -3.19 12.24
N LYS A 251 -11.77 -2.93 10.96
CA LYS A 251 -10.94 -2.08 10.09
C LYS A 251 -11.69 -0.93 9.40
N GLY A 252 -12.98 -0.73 9.67
CA GLY A 252 -13.80 0.32 9.07
C GLY A 252 -13.29 1.75 9.25
N SER A 253 -12.36 2.02 10.18
CA SER A 253 -11.67 3.31 10.31
C SER A 253 -10.62 3.59 9.21
N SER A 254 -10.24 2.58 8.42
CA SER A 254 -9.35 2.75 7.25
C SER A 254 -10.06 3.39 6.05
N VAL A 255 -11.36 3.15 5.90
CA VAL A 255 -12.21 3.91 4.98
C VAL A 255 -12.24 5.36 5.48
N PHE A 256 -11.82 6.30 4.65
CA PHE A 256 -11.89 7.73 5.01
C PHE A 256 -13.35 8.22 4.91
N THR A 257 -13.67 9.41 5.40
CA THR A 257 -15.02 10.00 5.22
C THR A 257 -14.97 11.02 4.10
N THR A 258 -15.74 10.77 3.05
CA THR A 258 -15.89 11.70 1.93
C THR A 258 -16.60 12.96 2.41
N LEU A 259 -15.95 14.11 2.21
CA LEU A 259 -16.56 15.41 2.46
C LEU A 259 -17.48 15.80 1.29
N THR A 260 -18.37 16.75 1.51
CA THR A 260 -19.24 17.24 0.44
C THR A 260 -18.44 17.96 -0.65
N ARG A 261 -18.98 18.00 -1.86
CA ARG A 261 -18.39 18.68 -3.02
C ARG A 261 -17.98 20.12 -2.69
N ALA A 262 -18.86 20.87 -2.04
CA ALA A 262 -18.62 22.24 -1.58
C ALA A 262 -17.40 22.33 -0.64
N ALA A 263 -17.30 21.43 0.33
CA ALA A 263 -16.18 21.38 1.27
C ALA A 263 -14.82 21.19 0.58
N TYR A 264 -14.77 20.43 -0.52
CA TYR A 264 -13.56 20.29 -1.33
C TYR A 264 -13.28 21.47 -2.26
N THR A 265 -14.30 22.17 -2.77
CA THR A 265 -14.08 23.34 -3.65
C THR A 265 -13.80 24.64 -2.89
N ALA A 266 -14.11 24.70 -1.59
CA ALA A 266 -13.91 25.87 -0.73
C ALA A 266 -12.48 26.45 -0.75
N GLU A 267 -12.36 27.77 -0.53
CA GLU A 267 -11.09 28.51 -0.61
C GLU A 267 -10.10 28.15 0.50
N SER A 268 -10.58 28.02 1.75
CA SER A 268 -9.78 27.57 2.89
C SER A 268 -10.39 26.35 3.61
N TYR A 269 -9.57 25.72 4.45
CA TYR A 269 -10.02 24.64 5.34
C TYR A 269 -11.09 25.11 6.36
N ALA A 270 -11.09 26.39 6.74
CA ALA A 270 -12.11 26.92 7.64
C ALA A 270 -13.49 26.95 6.96
N ASP A 271 -13.54 27.51 5.75
CA ASP A 271 -14.78 27.60 4.96
C ASP A 271 -15.25 26.21 4.54
N GLY A 272 -14.32 25.33 4.11
CA GLY A 272 -14.64 23.94 3.77
C GLY A 272 -15.19 23.15 4.96
N ARG A 273 -14.71 23.44 6.17
CA ARG A 273 -15.23 22.86 7.42
C ARG A 273 -16.63 23.36 7.75
N GLU A 274 -16.89 24.66 7.62
CA GLU A 274 -18.22 25.24 7.82
C GLU A 274 -19.22 24.72 6.79
N GLN A 275 -18.84 24.70 5.51
CA GLN A 275 -19.66 24.19 4.41
C GLN A 275 -19.98 22.69 4.58
N ASN A 276 -19.03 21.85 5.01
CA ASN A 276 -19.34 20.44 5.30
C ASN A 276 -20.29 20.31 6.50
N LEU A 277 -20.10 21.12 7.54
CA LEU A 277 -20.95 21.07 8.73
C LEU A 277 -22.39 21.49 8.40
N ALA A 278 -22.57 22.56 7.62
CA ALA A 278 -23.87 23.02 7.14
C ALA A 278 -24.53 22.03 6.16
N ALA A 279 -23.77 21.43 5.25
CA ALA A 279 -24.26 20.44 4.29
C ALA A 279 -24.52 19.05 4.91
N THR A 280 -24.17 18.84 6.18
CA THR A 280 -24.45 17.62 6.95
C THR A 280 -25.35 17.88 8.17
N ASP A 281 -26.13 18.98 8.14
CA ASP A 281 -27.10 19.37 9.17
C ASP A 281 -26.50 19.43 10.59
N GLY A 282 -25.23 19.85 10.70
CA GLY A 282 -24.47 19.94 11.94
C GLY A 282 -23.80 18.63 12.39
N LEU A 283 -23.99 17.52 11.67
CA LEU A 283 -23.58 16.18 12.13
C LEU A 283 -22.11 15.83 11.85
N ARG A 284 -21.48 16.36 10.78
CA ARG A 284 -20.09 16.03 10.42
C ARG A 284 -19.28 17.28 10.04
N SER A 285 -18.37 17.68 10.93
CA SER A 285 -17.26 18.60 10.59
C SER A 285 -16.34 17.97 9.54
N ALA A 286 -15.77 18.77 8.64
CA ALA A 286 -14.57 18.33 7.92
C ALA A 286 -13.45 18.04 8.94
N SER A 287 -12.64 17.01 8.67
CA SER A 287 -11.42 16.72 9.41
C SER A 287 -10.20 17.10 8.58
N ALA A 288 -9.10 17.47 9.24
CA ALA A 288 -7.87 17.85 8.55
C ALA A 288 -7.32 16.71 7.66
N GLN A 289 -7.48 15.45 8.08
CA GLN A 289 -7.09 14.28 7.28
C GLN A 289 -7.95 14.12 6.01
N ALA A 290 -9.28 14.26 6.12
CA ALA A 290 -10.17 14.15 4.95
C ALA A 290 -10.00 15.34 3.99
N TYR A 291 -9.69 16.53 4.51
CA TYR A 291 -9.38 17.73 3.71
C TYR A 291 -7.99 17.68 3.08
N ALA A 292 -7.00 17.02 3.69
CA ALA A 292 -5.66 16.87 3.11
C ALA A 292 -5.67 16.15 1.75
N LEU A 293 -6.67 15.29 1.49
CA LEU A 293 -6.86 14.62 0.22
C LEU A 293 -7.44 15.52 -0.89
N ARG A 294 -7.91 16.74 -0.58
CA ARG A 294 -8.53 17.71 -1.51
C ARG A 294 -7.80 17.82 -2.85
N ALA A 295 -6.46 17.92 -2.83
CA ALA A 295 -5.66 18.08 -4.05
C ALA A 295 -5.67 16.85 -4.98
N ARG A 296 -5.82 15.64 -4.42
CA ARG A 296 -5.92 14.38 -5.19
C ARG A 296 -7.35 14.16 -5.66
N ILE A 297 -8.33 14.40 -4.79
CA ILE A 297 -9.76 14.31 -5.11
C ILE A 297 -10.11 15.25 -6.26
N LEU A 298 -9.65 16.52 -6.21
CA LEU A 298 -9.93 17.49 -7.29
C LEU A 298 -9.22 17.17 -8.61
N ASP A 299 -8.02 16.58 -8.60
CA ASP A 299 -7.31 16.18 -9.84
C ASP A 299 -8.06 15.04 -10.57
N VAL A 300 -8.69 14.11 -9.83
CA VAL A 300 -9.57 13.07 -10.42
C VAL A 300 -10.94 13.63 -10.81
N ASP A 301 -11.55 14.48 -9.98
CA ASP A 301 -12.80 15.18 -10.28
C ASP A 301 -12.72 16.04 -11.56
N GLU A 302 -11.64 16.81 -11.73
CA GLU A 302 -11.36 17.58 -12.94
C GLU A 302 -11.11 16.66 -14.15
N TRP A 303 -10.30 15.61 -13.99
CA TRP A 303 -10.02 14.68 -15.07
C TRP A 303 -11.27 13.91 -15.54
N LEU A 304 -12.13 13.45 -14.63
CA LEU A 304 -13.38 12.77 -14.98
C LEU A 304 -14.35 13.68 -15.76
N ARG A 305 -14.39 14.99 -15.44
CA ARG A 305 -15.17 15.97 -16.22
C ARG A 305 -14.68 16.14 -17.66
N SER A 306 -13.42 15.81 -17.97
CA SER A 306 -12.93 15.78 -19.35
C SER A 306 -13.52 14.62 -20.18
N ARG A 307 -14.27 13.71 -19.55
CA ARG A 307 -14.89 12.50 -20.13
C ARG A 307 -13.86 11.58 -20.79
N PRO A 308 -12.91 11.03 -20.00
CA PRO A 308 -11.92 10.10 -20.52
C PRO A 308 -12.58 8.86 -21.14
N THR A 309 -12.01 8.36 -22.24
CA THR A 309 -12.55 7.23 -23.02
C THR A 309 -12.31 5.85 -22.38
N VAL A 310 -11.86 5.80 -21.13
CA VAL A 310 -11.56 4.56 -20.37
C VAL A 310 -12.53 4.45 -19.20
N ALA A 311 -12.94 3.22 -18.85
CA ALA A 311 -13.77 3.01 -17.66
C ALA A 311 -12.95 3.35 -16.40
N VAL A 312 -13.47 4.24 -15.55
CA VAL A 312 -12.82 4.61 -14.28
C VAL A 312 -13.70 4.14 -13.12
N ILE A 313 -13.08 3.49 -12.13
CA ILE A 313 -13.74 2.99 -10.93
C ILE A 313 -12.97 3.39 -9.66
N GLU A 314 -13.69 3.59 -8.57
CA GLU A 314 -13.11 3.70 -7.24
C GLU A 314 -12.93 2.31 -6.64
N VAL A 315 -11.79 2.06 -6.00
CA VAL A 315 -11.47 0.82 -5.28
C VAL A 315 -10.69 1.15 -4.02
N HIS A 316 -11.13 0.64 -2.87
CA HIS A 316 -10.41 0.81 -1.60
C HIS A 316 -9.47 -0.38 -1.34
N PRO A 317 -8.15 -0.17 -1.13
CA PRO A 317 -7.17 -1.25 -1.09
C PRO A 317 -7.39 -2.22 0.07
N GLU A 318 -7.82 -1.76 1.26
CA GLU A 318 -8.11 -2.69 2.38
C GLU A 318 -9.31 -3.60 2.08
N LEU A 319 -10.28 -3.19 1.24
CA LEU A 319 -11.34 -4.07 0.74
C LEU A 319 -10.79 -5.12 -0.22
N SER A 320 -9.97 -4.73 -1.20
CA SER A 320 -9.30 -5.67 -2.11
C SER A 320 -8.43 -6.68 -1.33
N PHE A 321 -7.66 -6.22 -0.33
CA PHE A 321 -6.92 -7.10 0.57
C PHE A 321 -7.82 -8.02 1.41
N ALA A 322 -8.90 -7.51 1.99
CA ALA A 322 -9.84 -8.31 2.75
C ALA A 322 -10.52 -9.38 1.89
N ARG A 323 -10.86 -9.05 0.63
CA ARG A 323 -11.45 -9.97 -0.35
C ARG A 323 -10.45 -11.03 -0.82
N MET A 324 -9.19 -10.66 -1.08
CA MET A 324 -8.12 -11.62 -1.41
C MET A 324 -7.77 -12.55 -0.23
N ALA A 325 -7.79 -12.05 1.01
CA ALA A 325 -7.41 -12.82 2.20
C ALA A 325 -8.60 -13.51 2.91
N GLY A 326 -9.83 -13.29 2.46
CA GLY A 326 -11.07 -13.74 3.10
C GLY A 326 -11.45 -13.00 4.40
N GLN A 327 -10.59 -12.11 4.91
CA GLN A 327 -10.78 -11.31 6.11
C GLN A 327 -9.84 -10.09 6.12
N PRO A 328 -10.18 -8.97 6.81
CA PRO A 328 -9.31 -7.80 6.88
C PRO A 328 -7.94 -8.11 7.52
N ILE A 329 -6.85 -7.65 6.87
CA ILE A 329 -5.49 -7.80 7.40
C ILE A 329 -5.35 -6.94 8.67
N ALA A 330 -5.19 -7.54 9.85
CA ALA A 330 -5.15 -6.80 11.12
C ALA A 330 -3.99 -5.80 11.23
N ALA A 331 -2.77 -6.19 10.83
CA ALA A 331 -1.58 -5.37 10.90
C ALA A 331 -1.66 -4.09 10.01
N ARG A 332 -1.09 -2.98 10.50
CA ARG A 332 -1.13 -1.66 9.82
C ARG A 332 -0.23 -1.65 8.60
N LYS A 333 -0.59 -0.90 7.54
CA LYS A 333 0.16 -0.91 6.26
C LYS A 333 1.62 -0.44 6.33
N LYS A 334 2.01 0.22 7.43
CA LYS A 334 3.38 0.72 7.68
C LYS A 334 4.17 -0.09 8.74
N ASP A 335 3.55 -1.08 9.39
CA ASP A 335 4.26 -2.03 10.24
C ASP A 335 4.86 -3.15 9.36
N PRO A 336 6.09 -3.66 9.61
CA PRO A 336 6.72 -4.67 8.75
C PRO A 336 5.84 -5.91 8.51
N GLU A 337 5.20 -6.43 9.56
CA GLU A 337 4.23 -7.54 9.47
C GLU A 337 3.07 -7.25 8.50
N GLY A 338 2.61 -6.00 8.45
CA GLY A 338 1.51 -5.56 7.58
C GLY A 338 1.94 -5.39 6.13
N ILE A 339 3.17 -4.95 5.87
CA ILE A 339 3.78 -4.93 4.53
C ILE A 339 3.91 -6.38 4.02
N ASP A 340 4.46 -7.25 4.85
CA ASP A 340 4.67 -8.67 4.56
C ASP A 340 3.36 -9.42 4.34
N ALA A 341 2.32 -9.12 5.14
CA ALA A 341 0.97 -9.66 4.94
C ALA A 341 0.39 -9.23 3.59
N ARG A 342 0.46 -7.94 3.25
CA ARG A 342 -0.04 -7.40 1.95
C ARG A 342 0.71 -8.00 0.76
N ARG A 343 2.05 -8.10 0.83
CA ARG A 343 2.87 -8.81 -0.17
C ARG A 343 2.45 -10.28 -0.32
N ARG A 344 2.31 -11.02 0.79
CA ARG A 344 1.85 -12.41 0.75
C ARG A 344 0.44 -12.55 0.16
N THR A 345 -0.50 -11.67 0.50
CA THR A 345 -1.87 -11.69 -0.03
C THR A 345 -1.89 -11.50 -1.54
N LEU A 346 -1.15 -10.52 -2.07
CA LEU A 346 -0.99 -10.29 -3.51
C LEU A 346 -0.31 -11.47 -4.21
N GLU A 347 0.76 -12.01 -3.63
CA GLU A 347 1.43 -13.20 -4.15
C GLU A 347 0.47 -14.40 -4.25
N HIS A 348 -0.34 -14.68 -3.21
CA HIS A 348 -1.36 -15.75 -3.24
C HIS A 348 -2.48 -15.49 -4.26
N ALA A 349 -2.80 -14.23 -4.54
CA ALA A 349 -3.73 -13.82 -5.59
C ALA A 349 -3.14 -13.84 -7.02
N GLY A 350 -1.92 -14.36 -7.19
CA GLY A 350 -1.25 -14.51 -8.47
C GLY A 350 -0.53 -13.26 -8.99
N LEU A 351 -0.51 -12.17 -8.22
CA LEU A 351 0.11 -10.89 -8.57
C LEU A 351 1.36 -10.65 -7.70
N VAL A 352 2.54 -10.90 -8.26
CA VAL A 352 3.81 -10.65 -7.55
C VAL A 352 4.17 -9.17 -7.62
N PRO A 353 4.15 -8.39 -6.51
CA PRO A 353 4.44 -6.96 -6.57
C PRO A 353 5.93 -6.72 -6.87
N PRO A 354 6.29 -5.70 -7.67
CA PRO A 354 7.68 -5.38 -8.00
C PRO A 354 8.59 -5.27 -6.76
N ALA A 355 9.82 -5.76 -6.92
CA ALA A 355 10.83 -5.78 -5.85
C ALA A 355 11.58 -4.45 -5.71
N TRP A 356 11.52 -3.58 -6.71
CA TRP A 356 12.11 -2.25 -6.68
C TRP A 356 11.01 -1.19 -6.47
N TYR A 357 11.21 -0.32 -5.48
CA TYR A 357 10.28 0.75 -5.11
C TYR A 357 10.97 2.01 -4.57
N ARG A 358 12.31 2.02 -4.52
CA ARG A 358 13.09 3.10 -3.86
C ARG A 358 13.64 4.07 -4.90
N GLY A 359 13.43 5.36 -4.66
CA GLY A 359 13.88 6.46 -5.53
C GLY A 359 12.81 7.02 -6.48
N SER A 360 11.59 6.48 -6.47
CA SER A 360 10.50 6.81 -7.41
C SER A 360 9.44 7.79 -6.87
N GLY A 361 9.59 8.28 -5.64
CA GLY A 361 8.71 9.30 -5.04
C GLY A 361 7.48 8.77 -4.28
N PHE A 362 7.25 7.45 -4.31
CA PHE A 362 6.17 6.75 -3.60
C PHE A 362 6.71 5.77 -2.54
N GLY A 363 5.85 5.40 -1.58
CA GLY A 363 6.13 4.42 -0.53
C GLY A 363 6.02 2.96 -0.98
N GLU A 364 6.50 2.03 -0.14
CA GLU A 364 6.24 0.60 -0.36
C GLU A 364 4.77 0.27 -0.11
N ASP A 365 4.12 0.97 0.82
CA ASP A 365 2.69 0.87 1.04
C ASP A 365 1.87 1.40 -0.14
N ASP A 366 2.21 2.56 -0.70
CA ASP A 366 1.52 3.12 -1.88
C ASP A 366 1.58 2.15 -3.09
N LEU A 367 2.72 1.49 -3.30
CA LEU A 367 2.88 0.49 -4.36
C LEU A 367 2.02 -0.76 -4.13
N LEU A 368 1.89 -1.24 -2.89
CA LEU A 368 1.11 -2.43 -2.57
C LEU A 368 -0.39 -2.15 -2.65
N ASP A 369 -0.82 -0.96 -2.25
CA ASP A 369 -2.21 -0.52 -2.36
C ASP A 369 -2.59 -0.34 -3.84
N ALA A 370 -1.74 0.28 -4.67
CA ALA A 370 -1.93 0.33 -6.13
C ALA A 370 -1.96 -1.07 -6.79
N CYS A 371 -1.21 -2.06 -6.28
CA CYS A 371 -1.31 -3.45 -6.73
C CYS A 371 -2.66 -4.10 -6.35
N ALA A 372 -3.20 -3.81 -5.16
CA ALA A 372 -4.50 -4.34 -4.72
C ALA A 372 -5.66 -3.71 -5.51
N VAL A 373 -5.56 -2.41 -5.78
CA VAL A 373 -6.45 -1.66 -6.68
C VAL A 373 -6.41 -2.23 -8.10
N ALA A 374 -5.23 -2.56 -8.63
CA ALA A 374 -5.07 -3.21 -9.94
C ALA A 374 -5.70 -4.61 -10.00
N TRP A 375 -5.64 -5.38 -8.91
CA TRP A 375 -6.27 -6.71 -8.82
C TRP A 375 -7.80 -6.64 -8.93
N THR A 376 -8.44 -5.68 -8.24
CA THR A 376 -9.89 -5.44 -8.41
C THR A 376 -10.22 -4.89 -9.81
N ALA A 377 -9.33 -4.11 -10.44
CA ALA A 377 -9.51 -3.67 -11.82
C ALA A 377 -9.58 -4.84 -12.82
N VAL A 378 -8.75 -5.88 -12.64
CA VAL A 378 -8.81 -7.13 -13.43
C VAL A 378 -10.15 -7.83 -13.24
N ARG A 379 -10.62 -7.95 -11.99
CA ARG A 379 -11.95 -8.52 -11.70
C ARG A 379 -13.08 -7.68 -12.28
N HIS A 380 -12.99 -6.36 -12.28
CA HIS A 380 -14.00 -5.49 -12.90
C HIS A 380 -14.06 -5.71 -14.43
N ALA A 381 -12.90 -5.76 -15.11
CA ALA A 381 -12.83 -6.06 -16.54
C ALA A 381 -13.47 -7.43 -16.88
N ARG A 382 -13.31 -8.42 -16.01
CA ARG A 382 -13.92 -9.76 -16.10
C ARG A 382 -15.38 -9.86 -15.62
N ARG A 383 -15.96 -8.77 -15.11
CA ARG A 383 -17.30 -8.71 -14.48
C ARG A 383 -17.44 -9.60 -13.22
N GLU A 384 -16.33 -9.77 -12.51
CA GLU A 384 -16.20 -10.52 -11.26
C GLU A 384 -16.09 -9.62 -10.01
N ALA A 385 -16.03 -8.29 -10.19
CA ALA A 385 -16.03 -7.31 -9.10
C ALA A 385 -17.47 -6.98 -8.66
N GLU A 386 -17.65 -6.76 -7.36
CA GLU A 386 -18.92 -6.32 -6.77
C GLU A 386 -18.84 -4.82 -6.45
N SER A 387 -19.93 -4.06 -6.57
CA SER A 387 -19.98 -2.64 -6.21
C SER A 387 -20.69 -2.39 -4.89
N LEU A 388 -20.21 -1.42 -4.12
CA LEU A 388 -20.79 -0.98 -2.84
C LEU A 388 -21.19 0.50 -2.95
N PRO A 389 -22.49 0.84 -3.07
CA PRO A 389 -23.65 -0.04 -3.22
C PRO A 389 -23.76 -0.74 -4.59
N ALA A 390 -24.65 -1.74 -4.67
CA ALA A 390 -24.99 -2.45 -5.91
C ALA A 390 -25.72 -1.55 -6.93
N GLU A 391 -26.48 -0.57 -6.45
CA GLU A 391 -27.05 0.52 -7.22
C GLU A 391 -26.37 1.83 -6.77
N PRO A 392 -25.40 2.38 -7.53
CA PRO A 392 -24.65 3.59 -7.15
C PRO A 392 -25.55 4.81 -6.93
N GLU A 393 -25.25 5.59 -5.90
CA GLU A 393 -25.82 6.94 -5.76
C GLU A 393 -25.26 7.85 -6.86
N VAL A 394 -26.04 8.84 -7.31
CA VAL A 394 -25.58 9.85 -8.28
C VAL A 394 -25.96 11.23 -7.75
N PHE A 395 -24.98 12.13 -7.66
CA PHE A 395 -25.13 13.49 -7.13
C PHE A 395 -25.15 14.52 -8.26
N SER A 396 -25.09 15.82 -7.93
CA SER A 396 -25.11 16.91 -8.93
C SER A 396 -23.97 16.86 -9.96
N ASP A 397 -22.91 16.08 -9.70
CA ASP A 397 -21.80 15.85 -10.61
C ASP A 397 -22.07 14.81 -11.71
N GLY A 398 -23.15 14.03 -11.59
CA GLY A 398 -23.48 12.96 -12.53
C GLY A 398 -22.54 11.74 -12.47
N LEU A 399 -21.71 11.62 -11.43
CA LEU A 399 -20.78 10.50 -11.25
C LEU A 399 -21.37 9.45 -10.30
N PRO A 400 -21.29 8.15 -10.65
CA PRO A 400 -21.79 7.08 -9.78
C PRO A 400 -20.86 6.86 -8.58
N ALA A 401 -21.37 7.11 -7.38
CA ALA A 401 -20.68 6.89 -6.12
C ALA A 401 -20.79 5.41 -5.68
N ALA A 402 -19.79 4.60 -6.03
CA ALA A 402 -19.65 3.24 -5.55
C ALA A 402 -18.19 2.79 -5.48
N ILE A 403 -17.83 2.11 -4.39
CA ILE A 403 -16.53 1.46 -4.20
C ILE A 403 -16.63 0.02 -4.72
N TRP A 404 -15.73 -0.37 -5.63
CA TRP A 404 -15.67 -1.73 -6.16
C TRP A 404 -14.70 -2.60 -5.35
N VAL A 405 -15.00 -3.90 -5.25
CA VAL A 405 -14.21 -4.89 -4.47
C VAL A 405 -13.88 -6.16 -5.24
#